data_AF-A0A0Q6RUU4-F1
#
_entry.id   AF-A0A0Q6RUU4-F1
#
_cell.length_a   1.000
_cell.length_b   1.000
_cell.length_c   1.000
_cell.angle_alpha   90.00
_cell.angle_beta   90.00
_cell.angle_gamma   90.00
#
_symmetry.space_group_name_H-M   'P 1'
#
loop_
_entity.id
_entity.type
_entity.pdbx_description
1 polymer ?
#
loop_
_entity_poly.entity_id
_entity_poly.type
_entity_poly.pdbx_seq_one_letter_code
_entity_poly.pdbx_strand_id
1 'polypeptide(L)'
;MGFAVMSMTETAAARVKAIVENSGSDAKGIRVGIKKGGCAGMEYTIDMVTEPNAKDDLIERDGAKVWIEPSAVLYLLGTEMGFESTTLRSGFTFTNPNQTSACGCGESVELKPADLAALASRGDAVVPAH
;
A
#
# COMPACT_ATOMS: atom_id res chain seq x y z
N MET A 1 8.05 4.57 17.30
CA MET A 1 7.82 4.57 15.85
C MET A 1 6.41 4.10 15.61
N GLY A 2 5.54 4.97 15.09
CA GLY A 2 4.16 4.62 14.79
C GLY A 2 4.11 3.48 13.79
N PHE A 3 3.25 2.50 14.04
CA PHE A 3 3.02 1.39 13.14
C PHE A 3 2.33 1.93 11.89
N ALA A 4 3.06 2.04 10.79
CA ALA A 4 2.50 2.38 9.49
C ALA A 4 1.98 1.10 8.83
N VAL A 5 0.75 1.12 8.32
CA VAL A 5 0.14 -0.05 7.65
C VAL A 5 1.02 -0.54 6.51
N MET A 6 1.56 0.38 5.71
CA MET A 6 2.50 0.06 4.64
C MET A 6 3.64 1.08 4.63
N SER A 7 4.76 0.68 4.03
CA SER A 7 5.88 1.56 3.73
C SER A 7 5.83 2.01 2.28
N MET A 8 6.42 3.17 1.98
CA MET A 8 6.52 3.70 0.62
C MET A 8 7.98 4.00 0.30
N THR A 9 8.46 3.72 -0.91
CA THR A 9 9.82 4.10 -1.33
C THR A 9 9.90 5.58 -1.68
N GLU A 10 11.12 6.10 -1.78
CA GLU A 10 11.39 7.48 -2.19
C GLU A 10 10.84 7.78 -3.60
N THR A 11 11.00 6.82 -4.52
CA THR A 11 10.51 6.92 -5.90
C THR A 11 8.99 6.94 -5.97
N ALA A 12 8.32 6.12 -5.15
CA ALA A 12 6.87 6.14 -5.04
C ALA A 12 6.37 7.48 -4.46
N ALA A 13 7.00 7.97 -3.39
CA ALA A 13 6.66 9.27 -2.80
C ALA A 13 6.78 10.41 -3.81
N ALA A 14 7.89 10.47 -4.55
CA ALA A 14 8.10 11.46 -5.61
C ALA A 14 7.03 11.35 -6.70
N ARG A 15 6.65 10.14 -7.11
CA ARG A 15 5.61 9.94 -8.11
C ARG A 15 4.23 10.37 -7.63
N VAL A 16 3.87 10.05 -6.38
CA VAL A 16 2.60 10.48 -5.78
C VAL A 16 2.50 12.00 -5.78
N LYS A 17 3.55 12.71 -5.36
CA LYS A 17 3.59 14.18 -5.41
C LYS A 17 3.40 14.69 -6.83
N ALA A 18 4.14 14.12 -7.79
CA ALA A 18 4.00 14.51 -9.19
C ALA A 18 2.56 14.31 -9.71
N ILE A 19 1.87 13.22 -9.33
CA ILE A 19 0.46 13.00 -9.70
C ILE A 19 -0.42 14.09 -9.10
N VAL A 20 -0.29 14.34 -7.79
CA VAL A 20 -1.07 15.36 -7.07
C VAL A 20 -0.85 16.75 -7.67
N GLU A 21 0.39 17.11 -7.96
CA GLU A 21 0.75 18.38 -8.59
C GLU A 21 0.16 18.54 -10.00
N ASN A 22 0.06 17.45 -10.77
CA ASN A 22 -0.56 17.45 -12.09
C ASN A 22 -2.10 17.37 -12.06
N SER A 23 -2.69 16.87 -10.97
CA SER A 23 -4.13 16.69 -10.81
C SER A 23 -4.88 17.94 -10.33
N GLY A 24 -4.18 19.03 -10.02
CA GLY A 24 -4.76 20.32 -9.64
C GLY A 24 -4.86 20.53 -8.13
N SER A 25 -5.13 21.77 -7.71
CA SER A 25 -4.99 22.24 -6.32
C SER A 25 -5.90 21.58 -5.28
N ASP A 26 -6.91 20.81 -5.70
CA ASP A 26 -7.84 20.13 -4.80
C ASP A 26 -7.34 18.73 -4.39
N ALA A 27 -6.34 18.20 -5.10
CA ALA A 27 -5.72 16.92 -4.78
C ALA A 27 -4.92 17.02 -3.47
N LYS A 28 -5.30 16.24 -2.47
CA LYS A 28 -4.56 16.10 -1.21
C LYS A 28 -3.60 14.92 -1.20
N GLY A 29 -3.78 13.98 -2.12
CA GLY A 29 -2.95 12.78 -2.27
C GLY A 29 -3.69 11.67 -3.00
N ILE A 30 -3.29 10.43 -2.75
CA ILE A 30 -3.90 9.24 -3.35
C ILE A 30 -4.48 8.32 -2.27
N ARG A 31 -5.48 7.52 -2.65
CA ARG A 31 -6.11 6.50 -1.81
C ARG A 31 -5.81 5.14 -2.42
N VAL A 32 -5.26 4.23 -1.64
CA VAL A 32 -5.03 2.85 -2.04
C VAL A 32 -6.11 1.97 -1.43
N GLY A 33 -6.78 1.23 -2.29
CA GLY A 33 -7.79 0.24 -1.93
C GLY A 33 -7.49 -1.11 -2.55
N ILE A 34 -8.38 -2.06 -2.27
CA ILE A 34 -8.44 -3.34 -2.97
C ILE A 34 -9.87 -3.56 -3.45
N LYS A 35 -10.02 -4.09 -4.65
CA LYS A 35 -11.31 -4.56 -5.16
C LYS A 35 -11.20 -6.04 -5.52
N LYS A 36 -12.30 -6.77 -5.37
CA LYS A 36 -12.42 -8.14 -5.87
C LYS A 36 -12.56 -8.09 -7.39
N GLY A 37 -11.48 -8.33 -8.11
CA GLY A 37 -11.39 -8.27 -9.57
C GLY A 37 -10.03 -8.72 -10.07
N GLY A 38 -9.95 -9.13 -11.34
CA GLY A 38 -8.72 -9.63 -11.98
C GLY A 38 -8.60 -11.17 -11.98
N CYS A 39 -7.67 -11.69 -12.78
CA CYS A 39 -7.45 -13.15 -13.00
C CYS A 39 -7.09 -13.93 -11.72
N ALA A 40 -6.62 -13.23 -10.68
CA ALA A 40 -6.14 -13.78 -9.41
C ALA A 40 -7.05 -13.44 -8.20
N GLY A 41 -8.21 -12.81 -8.42
CA GLY A 41 -9.24 -12.58 -7.41
C GLY A 41 -9.21 -11.23 -6.67
N MET A 42 -8.09 -10.50 -6.65
CA MET A 42 -7.98 -9.16 -6.07
C MET A 42 -7.09 -8.23 -6.89
N GLU A 43 -7.46 -6.94 -6.95
CA GLU A 43 -6.73 -5.88 -7.66
C GLU A 43 -6.60 -4.65 -6.77
N TYR A 44 -5.43 -4.02 -6.78
CA TYR A 44 -5.21 -2.75 -6.09
C TYR A 44 -5.87 -1.60 -6.85
N THR A 45 -6.55 -0.73 -6.13
CA THR A 45 -7.13 0.49 -6.68
C THR A 45 -6.36 1.70 -6.18
N ILE A 46 -6.16 2.67 -7.06
CA ILE A 46 -5.56 3.95 -6.72
C ILE A 46 -6.52 5.03 -7.16
N ASP A 47 -7.06 5.74 -6.19
CA ASP A 47 -8.01 6.83 -6.40
C ASP A 47 -7.40 8.14 -5.92
N MET A 48 -7.79 9.26 -6.51
CA MET A 48 -7.35 10.57 -6.04
C MET A 48 -8.18 10.98 -4.81
N VAL A 49 -7.50 11.55 -3.80
CA VAL A 49 -8.17 12.09 -2.61
C VAL A 49 -8.28 13.60 -2.70
N THR A 50 -9.49 14.10 -2.81
CA THR A 50 -9.83 15.51 -2.58
C THR A 50 -10.29 15.73 -1.14
N GLU A 51 -11.07 14.79 -0.62
CA GLU A 51 -11.59 14.78 0.75
C GLU A 51 -11.22 13.47 1.46
N PRO A 52 -10.29 13.49 2.43
CA PRO A 52 -9.87 12.28 3.11
C PRO A 52 -10.98 11.74 4.02
N ASN A 53 -11.19 10.43 4.00
CA ASN A 53 -12.12 9.79 4.92
C ASN A 53 -11.45 9.62 6.29
N ALA A 54 -12.16 9.94 7.37
CA ALA A 54 -11.64 9.78 8.73
C ALA A 54 -11.36 8.32 9.13
N LYS A 55 -11.89 7.36 8.38
CA LYS A 55 -11.66 5.92 8.58
C LYS A 55 -10.45 5.39 7.82
N ASP A 56 -9.89 6.17 6.90
CA ASP A 56 -8.72 5.76 6.14
C ASP A 56 -7.45 6.00 6.97
N ASP A 57 -6.48 5.09 6.83
CA ASP A 57 -5.19 5.23 7.48
C ASP A 57 -4.27 6.12 6.65
N LEU A 58 -3.69 7.16 7.25
CA LEU A 58 -2.84 8.12 6.54
C LEU A 58 -1.37 7.72 6.66
N ILE A 59 -0.76 7.44 5.52
CA ILE A 59 0.68 7.22 5.36
C ILE A 59 1.30 8.45 4.71
N GLU A 60 2.23 9.08 5.40
CA GLU A 60 2.97 10.23 4.91
C GLU A 60 4.47 9.92 4.78
N ARG A 61 5.04 10.23 3.62
CA ARG A 61 6.49 10.18 3.39
C ARG A 61 6.92 11.27 2.45
N ASP A 62 7.95 12.03 2.81
CA ASP A 62 8.50 13.13 1.98
C ASP A 62 7.46 14.15 1.47
N GLY A 63 6.36 14.33 2.22
CA GLY A 63 5.24 15.19 1.85
C GLY A 63 4.27 14.59 0.83
N ALA A 64 4.49 13.34 0.40
CA ALA A 64 3.48 12.54 -0.28
C ALA A 64 2.50 11.97 0.75
N LYS A 65 1.19 12.09 0.47
CA LYS A 65 0.12 11.58 1.32
C LYS A 65 -0.61 10.45 0.63
N VAL A 66 -0.72 9.32 1.31
CA VAL A 66 -1.42 8.15 0.84
C VAL A 66 -2.41 7.69 1.90
N TRP A 67 -3.68 7.56 1.53
CA TRP A 67 -4.73 7.04 2.40
C TRP A 67 -5.00 5.58 2.09
N ILE A 68 -5.14 4.75 3.10
CA ILE A 68 -5.43 3.33 2.95
C ILE A 68 -6.86 3.07 3.36
N GLU A 69 -7.66 2.49 2.46
CA GLU A 69 -9.02 2.09 2.82
C GLU A 69 -8.99 1.02 3.93
N PRO A 70 -9.84 1.10 4.97
CA PRO A 70 -9.88 0.12 6.07
C PRO A 70 -10.02 -1.33 5.61
N SER A 71 -10.74 -1.59 4.51
CA SER A 71 -10.87 -2.93 3.91
C SER A 71 -9.53 -3.48 3.39
N ALA A 72 -8.62 -2.60 2.97
CA ALA A 72 -7.32 -2.93 2.40
C ALA A 72 -6.20 -3.00 3.45
N VAL A 73 -6.39 -2.38 4.62
CA VAL A 73 -5.38 -2.30 5.69
C VAL A 73 -4.79 -3.66 6.05
N LEU A 74 -5.64 -4.67 6.27
CA LEU A 74 -5.19 -6.01 6.66
C LEU A 74 -4.42 -6.73 5.55
N TYR A 75 -4.68 -6.39 4.29
CA TYR A 75 -4.00 -6.97 3.15
C TYR A 75 -2.69 -6.25 2.85
N LEU A 76 -2.62 -4.94 3.10
CA LEU A 76 -1.45 -4.11 2.85
C LEU A 76 -0.46 -4.07 4.01
N LEU A 77 -0.77 -4.75 5.12
CA LEU A 77 0.06 -4.75 6.32
C LEU A 77 1.48 -5.26 6.02
N GLY A 78 2.47 -4.39 6.22
CA GLY A 78 3.88 -4.69 5.91
C GLY A 78 4.24 -4.63 4.42
N THR A 79 3.33 -4.15 3.57
CA THR A 79 3.60 -3.96 2.14
C THR A 79 4.54 -2.78 1.93
N GLU A 80 5.44 -2.90 0.97
CA GLU A 80 6.23 -1.79 0.46
C GLU A 80 5.71 -1.33 -0.90
N MET A 81 5.28 -0.07 -0.97
CA MET A 81 4.85 0.60 -2.19
C MET A 81 6.06 1.23 -2.89
N GLY A 82 6.38 0.70 -4.05
CA GLY A 82 7.38 1.22 -4.97
C GLY A 82 6.75 1.88 -6.21
N PHE A 83 7.61 2.53 -7.00
CA PHE A 83 7.27 2.95 -8.35
C PHE A 83 8.39 2.53 -9.28
N GLU A 84 8.04 1.78 -10.32
CA GLU A 84 8.96 1.33 -11.34
C GLU A 84 8.60 2.01 -12.67
N SER A 85 9.60 2.60 -13.33
CA SER A 85 9.46 3.18 -14.65
C SER A 85 10.57 2.64 -15.55
N THR A 86 10.22 1.63 -16.34
CA THR A 86 11.06 1.08 -17.41
C THR A 86 10.61 1.60 -18.76
N THR A 87 11.42 1.39 -19.80
CA THR A 87 11.08 1.74 -21.19
C THR A 87 9.79 1.09 -21.69
N LEU A 88 9.39 -0.05 -21.09
CA LEU A 88 8.26 -0.85 -21.53
C LEU A 88 7.04 -0.69 -20.62
N ARG A 89 7.22 -0.28 -19.36
CA ARG A 89 6.14 -0.11 -18.38
C ARG A 89 6.50 0.92 -17.31
N SER A 90 5.53 1.74 -16.95
CA SER A 90 5.58 2.57 -15.75
C SER A 90 4.37 2.28 -14.86
N GLY A 91 4.60 2.00 -13.59
CA GLY A 91 3.52 1.66 -12.66
C GLY A 91 3.96 1.60 -11.21
N PHE A 92 2.97 1.66 -10.31
CA PHE A 92 3.20 1.39 -8.90
C PHE A 92 3.39 -0.10 -8.68
N THR A 93 4.39 -0.46 -7.88
CA THR A 93 4.69 -1.84 -7.50
C THR A 93 4.38 -2.01 -6.02
N PHE A 94 3.78 -3.13 -5.65
CA PHE A 94 3.43 -3.44 -4.27
C PHE A 94 4.10 -4.75 -3.89
N THR A 95 5.09 -4.68 -3.00
CA THR A 95 5.82 -5.85 -2.53
C THR A 95 5.29 -6.20 -1.15
N ASN A 96 4.42 -7.21 -1.08
CA ASN A 96 3.78 -7.61 0.16
C ASN A 96 4.38 -8.93 0.67
N PRO A 97 4.98 -8.97 1.88
CA PRO A 97 5.56 -10.19 2.45
C PRO A 97 4.53 -11.29 2.74
N ASN A 98 3.23 -10.95 2.84
CA ASN A 98 2.13 -11.91 3.02
C ASN A 98 1.58 -12.46 1.69
N GLN A 99 2.08 -12.00 0.56
CA GLN A 99 1.62 -12.40 -0.76
C GLN A 99 2.24 -13.74 -1.18
N THR A 100 1.39 -14.75 -1.42
CA THR A 100 1.85 -16.09 -1.83
C THR A 100 2.04 -16.26 -3.34
N SER A 101 1.48 -15.40 -4.19
CA SER A 101 1.70 -15.47 -5.64
C SER A 101 1.43 -14.12 -6.33
N ALA A 102 2.39 -13.65 -7.14
CA ALA A 102 2.23 -12.51 -8.05
C ALA A 102 2.24 -13.06 -9.48
N CYS A 103 1.19 -12.81 -10.28
CA CYS A 103 1.29 -13.13 -11.70
C CYS A 103 2.36 -12.22 -12.31
N GLY A 104 3.30 -12.79 -13.08
CA GLY A 104 4.54 -12.15 -13.56
C GLY A 104 4.39 -10.92 -14.46
N CYS A 105 3.18 -10.37 -14.57
CA CYS A 105 2.84 -9.15 -15.27
C CYS A 105 2.52 -7.98 -14.33
N GLY A 106 2.61 -8.11 -13.00
CA GLY A 106 2.51 -6.99 -12.04
C GLY A 106 1.17 -6.23 -11.96
N GLU A 107 0.21 -6.50 -12.85
CA GLU A 107 -1.12 -5.88 -12.89
C GLU A 107 -2.19 -6.68 -12.09
N SER A 108 -1.86 -7.86 -11.56
CA SER A 108 -2.81 -8.68 -10.78
C SER A 108 -2.08 -9.56 -9.76
N VAL A 109 -2.62 -9.62 -8.54
CA VAL A 109 -1.98 -10.26 -7.39
C VAL A 109 -2.96 -11.17 -6.65
N GLU A 110 -2.52 -12.36 -6.24
CA GLU A 110 -3.27 -13.22 -5.32
C GLU A 110 -2.88 -12.87 -3.87
N LEU A 111 -3.78 -12.19 -3.15
CA LEU A 111 -3.57 -11.85 -1.74
C LEU A 111 -4.23 -12.92 -0.85
N LYS A 112 -3.52 -13.38 0.17
CA LYS A 112 -4.13 -14.15 1.27
C LYS A 112 -4.21 -13.25 2.49
N PRO A 113 -5.29 -13.29 3.27
CA PRO A 113 -5.36 -12.55 4.53
C PRO A 113 -4.23 -13.04 5.45
N ALA A 114 -3.57 -12.10 6.12
CA ALA A 114 -2.48 -12.42 7.04
C ALA A 114 -3.00 -13.31 8.19
N ASP A 115 -2.33 -14.42 8.42
CA ASP A 115 -2.62 -15.33 9.53
C ASP A 115 -1.94 -14.82 10.81
N LEU A 116 -2.75 -14.22 11.68
CA LEU A 116 -2.32 -13.62 12.94
C LEU A 116 -1.64 -14.64 13.88
N ALA A 117 -1.98 -15.93 13.77
CA ALA A 117 -1.38 -16.99 14.58
C ALA A 117 0.05 -17.33 14.14
N ALA A 118 0.35 -17.25 12.83
CA ALA A 118 1.69 -17.49 12.30
C ALA A 118 2.68 -16.36 12.64
N LEU A 119 2.20 -15.12 12.84
CA LEU A 119 3.05 -13.98 13.26
C LEU A 119 3.39 -14.04 14.75
N ALA A 120 2.49 -14.58 15.59
CA ALA A 120 2.74 -14.75 17.03
C ALA A 120 3.89 -15.72 17.35
N SER A 121 4.17 -16.70 16.48
CA SER A 121 5.23 -17.70 16.70
C SER A 121 6.64 -17.26 16.28
N ARG A 122 6.81 -16.04 15.75
CA ARG A 122 8.13 -15.51 15.30
C ARG A 122 8.63 -14.32 16.11
N GLY A 123 7.84 -13.86 17.08
CA GLY A 123 8.25 -12.83 18.03
C GLY A 123 8.95 -13.47 19.22
N ASP A 124 10.28 -13.58 19.15
CA ASP A 124 11.14 -13.68 20.32
C ASP A 124 10.78 -12.52 21.28
N ALA A 125 10.02 -12.85 22.31
CA ALA A 125 9.58 -11.91 23.32
C ALA A 125 10.76 -11.58 24.23
N VAL A 126 11.42 -10.47 23.97
CA VAL A 126 12.30 -9.81 24.93
C VAL A 126 11.80 -8.38 25.16
N VAL A 127 10.91 -8.20 26.13
CA VAL A 127 11.21 -7.46 27.38
C VAL A 127 10.09 -7.63 28.42
N PRO A 128 10.43 -7.78 29.72
CA PRO A 128 9.48 -8.05 30.80
C PRO A 128 8.91 -6.80 31.48
N ALA A 129 7.88 -7.07 32.29
CA ALA A 129 7.36 -6.32 33.46
C ALA A 129 6.51 -5.05 33.21
N HIS A 130 5.23 -5.10 33.60
CA HIS A 130 4.80 -4.72 34.95
C HIS A 130 3.46 -5.39 35.32
#